data_AF-A0A917K5A6-F1
#
_entry.id   AF-A0A917K5A6-F1
#
_cell.length_a   1.000
_cell.length_b   1.000
_cell.length_c   1.000
_cell.angle_alpha   90.00
_cell.angle_beta   90.00
_cell.angle_gamma   90.00
#
_symmetry.space_group_name_H-M   'P 1'
#
loop_
_entity.id
_entity.type
_entity.pdbx_description
1 polymer ?
#
loop_
_entity_poly.entity_id
_entity_poly.type
_entity_poly.pdbx_seq_one_letter_code
_entity_poly.pdbx_strand_id
1 'polypeptide(L)' 'MSVAEPTGWRKSSRSTHQETCVEVAPATCGAAVRDSKDPDGGYFTTTGRQWQLFVAAIKDGRFER' A
#
# COMPACT_ATOMS: atom_id res chain seq x y z
N MET A 1 21.00 10.01 0.75
CA MET A 1 19.89 10.19 1.69
C MET A 1 19.36 8.80 2.00
N SER A 2 19.60 8.29 3.20
CA SER A 2 19.02 7.03 3.65
C SER A 2 17.53 7.25 3.83
N VAL A 3 16.72 6.69 2.92
CA VAL A 3 15.27 6.64 3.12
C VAL A 3 15.06 5.68 4.27
N ALA A 4 14.49 6.17 5.38
CA ALA A 4 14.17 5.29 6.50
C ALA A 4 13.20 4.21 6.01
N GLU A 5 13.51 2.95 6.32
CA GLU A 5 12.65 1.82 5.98
C GLU A 5 11.26 2.02 6.60
N PRO A 6 10.17 1.84 5.83
CA PRO A 6 8.82 1.95 6.35
C PRO A 6 8.57 0.88 7.41
N THR A 7 8.02 1.31 8.54
CA THR A 7 7.68 0.45 9.68
C THR A 7 6.19 0.54 9.97
N GLY A 8 5.65 -0.41 10.74
CA GLY A 8 4.23 -0.41 11.10
C GLY A 8 3.30 -0.87 9.96
N TRP A 9 3.71 -1.91 9.23
CA TRP A 9 2.89 -2.55 8.19
C TRP A 9 1.54 -3.02 8.73
N ARG A 10 0.47 -2.68 8.01
CA ARG A 10 -0.90 -3.09 8.33
C ARG A 10 -1.51 -3.84 7.16
N LYS A 11 -2.01 -5.04 7.46
CA LYS A 11 -2.81 -5.86 6.56
C LYS A 11 -4.29 -5.48 6.70
N SER A 12 -5.03 -5.52 5.60
CA SER A 12 -6.48 -5.31 5.63
C SER A 12 -7.18 -6.43 6.40
N SER A 13 -8.18 -6.09 7.21
CA SER A 13 -9.06 -7.09 7.85
C SER A 13 -9.90 -7.86 6.84
N ARG A 14 -9.99 -7.39 5.59
CA ARG A 14 -10.67 -8.07 4.47
C ARG A 14 -9.81 -9.15 3.81
N SER A 15 -8.57 -9.33 4.23
CA SER A 15 -7.62 -10.30 3.66
C SER A 15 -7.75 -11.73 4.23
N THR A 16 -8.89 -12.08 4.83
CA THR A 16 -9.12 -13.37 5.51
C THR A 16 -9.16 -14.58 4.57
N HIS A 17 -9.52 -14.41 3.30
CA HIS A 17 -9.68 -15.52 2.34
C HIS A 17 -8.56 -15.63 1.29
N GLN A 18 -7.33 -15.23 1.65
CA GLN A 18 -6.05 -15.65 1.05
C GLN A 18 -5.69 -15.25 -0.40
N GLU A 19 -6.53 -14.58 -1.19
CA GLU A 19 -6.19 -14.41 -2.61
C GLU A 19 -5.55 -13.06 -2.98
N THR A 20 -5.94 -11.95 -2.35
CA THR A 20 -5.46 -10.60 -2.71
C THR A 20 -5.04 -9.80 -1.49
N CYS A 21 -3.87 -10.12 -0.92
CA CYS A 21 -3.39 -9.53 0.33
C CYS A 21 -2.32 -8.47 0.06
N VAL A 22 -2.64 -7.20 0.33
CA VAL A 22 -1.66 -6.10 0.33
C VAL A 22 -1.45 -5.59 1.76
N GLU A 23 -0.22 -5.17 2.03
CA GLU A 23 0.15 -4.48 3.27
C GLU A 23 0.54 -3.03 2.97
N VAL A 24 0.16 -2.12 3.87
CA VAL A 24 0.46 -0.69 3.75
C VAL A 24 1.14 -0.19 5.02
N ALA A 25 2.18 0.61 4.89
CA ALA A 25 2.87 1.28 5.99
C ALA A 25 3.01 2.79 5.71
N PRO A 26 3.05 3.65 6.75
CA PRO A 26 3.49 5.04 6.60
C PRO A 26 4.93 5.10 6.06
N ALA A 27 5.18 6.02 5.13
CA ALA A 27 6.49 6.35 4.62
C ALA A 27 6.74 7.86 4.77
N THR A 28 8.00 8.30 4.70
CA THR A 28 8.41 9.71 4.92
C THR A 28 7.55 10.72 4.17
N CYS A 29 7.16 10.42 2.92
CA CYS A 29 6.38 11.32 2.08
C CYS A 29 4.96 10.82 1.78
N GLY A 30 4.51 9.69 2.35
CA GLY A 30 3.21 9.09 2.02
C GLY A 30 3.05 7.67 2.51
N ALA A 31 2.84 6.72 1.59
CA ALA A 31 2.57 5.32 1.91
C ALA A 31 3.52 4.37 1.16
N ALA A 32 3.97 3.33 1.84
CA ALA A 32 4.62 2.18 1.25
C ALA A 32 3.61 1.03 1.08
N VAL A 33 3.69 0.32 -0.03
CA VAL A 33 2.79 -0.79 -0.36
C VAL A 33 3.63 -1.99 -0.79
N ARG A 34 3.27 -3.17 -0.29
CA ARG A 34 3.92 -4.44 -0.66
C ARG A 34 2.92 -5.58 -0.78
N ASP A 35 3.36 -6.65 -1.43
CA ASP A 35 2.68 -7.93 -1.40
C ASP A 35 2.81 -8.55 0.01
N SER A 36 1.68 -8.94 0.61
CA SER A 36 1.72 -9.65 1.88
C SER A 36 2.29 -11.07 1.76
N LYS A 37 2.26 -11.65 0.56
CA LYS A 37 2.72 -13.02 0.27
C LYS A 37 4.21 -13.09 -0.02
N ASP A 38 4.81 -11.96 -0.43
CA ASP A 38 6.24 -11.83 -0.67
C ASP A 38 6.78 -10.53 -0.03
N PRO A 39 6.95 -10.50 1.31
CA PRO A 39 7.46 -9.32 2.01
C PRO A 39 8.91 -8.97 1.65
N ASP A 40 9.68 -9.96 1.19
CA ASP A 40 11.10 -9.84 0.83
C ASP A 40 11.29 -9.39 -0.63
N GLY A 41 10.27 -9.53 -1.47
CA GLY A 41 10.22 -8.99 -2.83
C GLY A 41 10.26 -7.45 -2.93
N GLY A 42 10.18 -6.76 -1.79
CA GLY A 42 10.32 -5.30 -1.67
C GLY A 42 8.99 -4.56 -1.65
N TYR A 43 9.06 -3.23 -1.71
CA TYR A 43 7.91 -2.33 -1.66
C TYR A 43 8.10 -1.14 -2.58
N PHE A 44 7.00 -0.52 -2.99
CA PHE A 44 7.02 0.78 -3.65
C PHE A 44 6.45 1.86 -2.71
N THR A 45 6.90 3.09 -2.89
CA THR A 45 6.43 4.25 -2.11
C THR A 45 5.64 5.21 -2.97
N THR A 46 4.67 5.88 -2.35
CA THR A 46 3.88 6.95 -2.95
C THR A 46 4.04 8.23 -2.13
N THR A 47 3.85 9.38 -2.78
CA THR A 47 3.60 10.63 -2.05
C THR A 47 2.20 10.62 -1.44
N GLY A 48 1.96 11.42 -0.41
CA GLY A 48 0.65 11.56 0.23
C GLY A 48 -0.43 12.00 -0.77
N ARG A 49 -0.07 12.89 -1.71
CA ARG A 49 -0.98 13.31 -2.79
C ARG A 49 -1.33 12.18 -3.74
N GLN A 50 -0.35 11.38 -4.16
CA GLN A 50 -0.61 10.20 -5.01
C GLN A 50 -1.50 9.19 -4.30
N TRP A 51 -1.25 8.93 -3.01
CA TRP A 51 -2.05 8.03 -2.21
C TRP A 51 -3.51 8.50 -2.09
N GLN A 52 -3.73 9.78 -1.80
CA GLN A 52 -5.07 10.38 -1.74
C GLN A 52 -5.82 10.26 -3.07
N LEU A 53 -5.16 10.58 -4.19
CA LEU A 53 -5.76 10.49 -5.52
C LEU A 53 -6.07 9.04 -5.90
N PHE A 54 -5.19 8.09 -5.56
CA PHE A 54 -5.39 6.67 -5.80
C PHE A 54 -6.62 6.15 -5.04
N VAL A 55 -6.73 6.46 -3.74
CA VAL A 55 -7.89 6.05 -2.93
C VAL A 55 -9.18 6.69 -3.45
N ALA A 56 -9.16 7.96 -3.86
CA ALA A 56 -10.31 8.63 -4.46
C ALA A 56 -10.75 7.94 -5.76
N ALA A 57 -9.80 7.61 -6.64
CA ALA A 57 -10.07 6.92 -7.89
C ALA A 57 -10.66 5.50 -7.70
N ILE A 58 -10.19 4.76 -6.69
CA ILE A 58 -10.80 3.46 -6.33
C ILE A 58 -12.25 3.65 -5.89
N LYS A 59 -12.52 4.62 -5.01
CA LYS A 59 -13.88 4.88 -4.52
C LYS A 59 -14.85 5.33 -5.62
N ASP A 60 -14.32 5.96 -6.65
CA ASP A 60 -15.06 6.40 -7.85
C ASP A 60 -15.26 5.26 -8.88
N GLY A 61 -14.78 4.04 -8.60
CA GLY A 61 -14.91 2.90 -9.52
C GLY A 61 -14.03 3.00 -10.76
N ARG A 62 -13.03 3.89 -10.79
CA ARG A 62 -12.21 4.18 -11.99
C ARG A 62 -11.43 2.96 -12.52
N PHE A 63 -11.23 1.95 -11.69
CA PHE A 63 -10.47 0.73 -12.02
C PHE A 63 -11.35 -0.52 -12.13
N GLU A 64 -12.67 -0.37 -12.04
CA GLU A 64 -13.61 -1.45 -12.30
C GLU A 64 -13.76 -1.60 -13.83
N ARG A 65 -13.62 -2.81 -14.34
CA ARG A 65 -13.76 -3.15 -15.76
C ARG A 65 -14.99 -4.03 -15.97
#